data_AF-A0AAN8FPE9-F1
#
_entry.id   AF-A0AAN8FPE9-F1
#
_cell.length_a   1.000
_cell.length_b   1.000
_cell.length_c   1.000
_cell.angle_alpha   90.00
_cell.angle_beta   90.00
_cell.angle_gamma   90.00
#
_symmetry.space_group_name_H-M   'P 1'
#
loop_
_entity.id
_entity.type
_entity.pdbx_description
1 polymer ?
#
loop_
_entity_poly.entity_id
_entity_poly.type
_entity_poly.pdbx_seq_one_letter_code
_entity_poly.pdbx_strand_id
1 'polypeptide(L)'
;AFTCNDLRELPSATLLKAAFPDIQGIDIQGNPLFNCSSLANIREEIAILTDCDADTKPIKCDVIDKECDWKCKTLKKLRELWNQVKSKFVSKMKEWGAEQTMNEISNWFSRQYQSIAASFSN
;
A
#
# COMPACT_ATOMS: atom_id res chain seq x y z
N ALA A 1 3.61 3.74 7.18
CA ALA A 1 3.96 4.69 6.12
C ALA A 1 4.39 3.91 4.88
N PHE A 2 3.81 4.23 3.72
CA PHE A 2 4.14 3.74 2.38
C PHE A 2 4.90 4.83 1.61
N THR A 3 5.90 5.44 2.24
CA THR A 3 6.64 6.54 1.62
C THR A 3 7.75 6.02 0.71
N CYS A 4 8.04 6.75 -0.37
CA CYS A 4 9.22 6.54 -1.21
C CYS A 4 9.40 5.11 -1.76
N ASN A 5 8.36 4.54 -2.36
CA ASN A 5 8.35 3.14 -2.76
C ASN A 5 7.57 2.85 -4.06
N ASP A 6 7.47 3.77 -5.02
CA ASP A 6 6.71 3.59 -6.28
C ASP A 6 5.30 3.02 -6.12
N LEU A 7 4.65 3.19 -4.97
CA LEU A 7 3.28 2.74 -4.81
C LEU A 7 2.40 3.53 -5.79
N ARG A 8 1.56 2.82 -6.55
CA ARG A 8 0.76 3.45 -7.60
C ARG A 8 -0.71 3.56 -7.25
N GLU A 9 -1.19 2.69 -6.38
CA GLU A 9 -2.57 2.69 -5.93
C GLU A 9 -2.67 2.11 -4.53
N LEU A 10 -3.78 2.42 -3.86
CA LEU A 10 -4.17 1.79 -2.61
C LEU A 10 -5.35 0.84 -2.86
N PRO A 11 -5.54 -0.18 -2.01
CA PRO A 11 -6.77 -0.94 -2.03
C PRO A 11 -7.94 -0.09 -1.52
N SER A 12 -9.16 -0.60 -1.66
CA SER A 12 -10.37 0.11 -1.20
C SER A 12 -10.34 0.39 0.30
N ALA A 13 -11.04 1.45 0.73
CA ALA A 13 -11.14 1.82 2.15
C ALA A 13 -11.73 0.69 3.00
N THR A 14 -12.75 -0.02 2.50
CA THR A 14 -13.33 -1.21 3.12
C THR A 14 -12.27 -2.26 3.41
N LEU A 15 -11.40 -2.52 2.44
CA LEU A 15 -10.35 -3.53 2.55
C LEU A 15 -9.22 -3.09 3.49
N LEU A 16 -8.87 -1.79 3.46
CA LEU A 16 -7.91 -1.20 4.39
C LEU A 16 -8.39 -1.26 5.84
N LYS A 17 -9.66 -0.90 6.10
CA LYS A 17 -10.27 -0.96 7.43
C LYS A 17 -10.53 -2.38 7.90
N ALA A 18 -10.83 -3.30 6.98
CA ALA A 18 -10.81 -4.70 7.30
C ALA A 18 -9.41 -5.03 7.82
N ALA A 19 -8.37 -4.94 6.97
CA ALA A 19 -6.99 -5.32 7.28
C ALA A 19 -6.41 -4.65 8.53
N PHE A 20 -6.76 -3.39 8.74
CA PHE A 20 -6.29 -2.52 9.81
C PHE A 20 -7.47 -1.76 10.43
N PRO A 21 -8.23 -2.37 11.36
CA PRO A 21 -9.44 -1.76 11.94
C PRO A 21 -9.19 -0.43 12.64
N ASP A 22 -8.00 -0.27 13.20
CA ASP A 22 -7.59 0.94 13.93
C ASP A 22 -6.86 1.95 13.05
N ILE A 23 -6.91 1.80 11.71
CA ILE A 23 -6.21 2.71 10.80
C ILE A 23 -6.87 4.08 10.80
N GLN A 24 -6.08 5.09 11.19
CA GLN A 24 -6.53 6.49 11.21
C GLN A 24 -6.00 7.25 10.01
N GLY A 25 -4.83 6.86 9.50
CA GLY A 25 -4.25 7.49 8.33
C GLY A 25 -3.17 6.68 7.64
N ILE A 26 -2.92 7.05 6.39
CA ILE A 26 -1.93 6.44 5.50
C ILE A 26 -1.05 7.55 4.94
N ASP A 27 0.25 7.39 5.13
CA ASP A 27 1.25 8.24 4.50
C ASP A 27 1.77 7.56 3.23
N ILE A 28 1.58 8.18 2.07
CA ILE A 28 2.01 7.73 0.74
C ILE A 28 2.92 8.75 0.04
N GLN A 29 3.51 9.71 0.76
CA GLN A 29 4.39 10.72 0.15
C GLN A 29 5.63 10.10 -0.50
N GLY A 30 6.21 10.79 -1.49
CA GLY A 30 7.39 10.34 -2.22
C GLY A 30 7.10 9.28 -3.28
N ASN A 31 5.83 9.13 -3.69
CA ASN A 31 5.40 8.24 -4.77
C ASN A 31 4.89 9.07 -5.97
N PRO A 32 5.78 9.58 -6.83
CA PRO A 32 5.41 10.52 -7.89
C PRO A 32 4.52 9.90 -8.99
N LEU A 33 4.49 8.57 -9.11
CA LEU A 33 3.67 7.83 -10.07
C LEU A 33 2.35 7.32 -9.45
N PHE A 34 1.99 7.81 -8.25
CA PHE A 34 0.74 7.43 -7.60
C PHE A 34 -0.47 7.96 -8.37
N ASN A 35 -1.47 7.11 -8.59
CA ASN A 35 -2.73 7.47 -9.22
C ASN A 35 -3.60 8.28 -8.25
N CYS A 36 -3.40 9.59 -8.20
CA CYS A 36 -4.10 10.51 -7.31
C CYS A 36 -5.64 10.44 -7.44
N SER A 37 -6.16 10.13 -8.63
CA SER A 37 -7.60 10.01 -8.88
C SER A 37 -8.24 8.85 -8.10
N SER A 38 -7.46 7.84 -7.71
CA SER A 38 -7.94 6.70 -6.93
C SER A 38 -8.23 7.02 -5.45
N LEU A 39 -7.82 8.19 -4.96
CA LEU A 39 -7.89 8.55 -3.54
C LEU A 39 -9.26 9.06 -3.09
N ALA A 40 -10.12 9.50 -4.01
CA ALA A 40 -11.37 10.21 -3.68
C ALA A 40 -12.21 9.46 -2.64
N ASN A 41 -12.49 8.17 -2.89
CA ASN A 41 -13.32 7.34 -2.00
C ASN A 41 -12.59 6.92 -0.71
N ILE A 42 -11.25 6.96 -0.69
CA ILE A 42 -10.47 6.55 0.49
C ILE A 42 -10.37 7.69 1.50
N ARG A 43 -10.28 8.93 1.01
CA ARG A 43 -10.16 10.14 1.84
C ARG A 43 -11.39 10.44 2.69
N GLU A 44 -12.56 9.94 2.31
CA GLU A 44 -13.79 10.04 3.11
C GLU A 44 -13.71 9.23 4.41
N GLU A 45 -12.85 8.21 4.43
CA GLU A 45 -12.83 7.19 5.47
C GLU A 45 -11.52 7.11 6.25
N ILE A 46 -10.40 7.51 5.63
CA ILE A 46 -9.04 7.37 6.15
C ILE A 46 -8.26 8.64 5.79
N ALA A 47 -7.56 9.24 6.74
CA ALA A 47 -6.71 10.40 6.44
C ALA A 47 -5.54 9.99 5.53
N ILE A 48 -5.27 10.72 4.46
CA ILE A 48 -4.19 10.40 3.52
C ILE A 48 -3.21 11.55 3.45
N LEU A 49 -1.95 11.29 3.79
CA LEU A 49 -0.83 12.20 3.55
C LEU A 49 -0.18 11.80 2.22
N THR A 50 -0.20 12.69 1.23
CA THR A 50 0.18 12.39 -0.15
C THR A 50 0.75 13.62 -0.85
N ASP A 51 1.53 13.44 -1.91
CA ASP A 51 2.05 14.54 -2.73
C ASP A 51 1.06 14.99 -3.83
N CYS A 52 -0.14 14.40 -3.86
CA CYS A 52 -1.20 14.74 -4.82
C CYS A 52 -1.83 16.11 -4.58
N ASP A 53 -1.69 16.68 -3.38
CA ASP A 53 -2.33 17.93 -3.01
C ASP A 53 -1.34 19.10 -3.16
N ALA A 54 -1.79 20.21 -3.74
CA ALA A 54 -0.94 21.36 -4.07
C ALA A 54 -0.22 21.97 -2.85
N ASP A 55 -0.79 21.81 -1.65
CA ASP A 55 -0.28 22.38 -0.40
C ASP A 55 0.73 21.48 0.31
N THR A 56 0.97 20.27 -0.22
CA THR A 56 1.90 19.32 0.38
C THR A 56 3.31 19.58 -0.14
N LYS A 57 4.30 19.59 0.76
CA LYS A 57 5.71 19.68 0.37
C LYS A 57 6.15 18.27 -0.04
N PRO A 58 6.45 18.02 -1.34
CA PRO A 58 6.92 16.71 -1.76
C PRO A 58 8.20 16.36 -1.03
N ILE A 59 8.23 15.19 -0.43
CA ILE A 59 9.45 14.73 0.23
C ILE A 59 10.45 14.31 -0.86
N LYS A 60 11.71 14.73 -0.69
CA LYS A 60 12.80 14.17 -1.50
C LYS A 60 13.15 12.81 -0.94
N CYS A 61 12.88 11.77 -1.71
CA CYS A 61 13.34 10.44 -1.37
C CYS A 61 14.85 10.38 -1.59
N ASP A 62 15.62 10.18 -0.51
CA ASP A 62 17.06 9.99 -0.64
C ASP A 62 17.35 8.73 -1.47
N VAL A 63 18.12 8.94 -2.55
CA VAL A 63 18.45 7.92 -3.52
C VAL A 63 19.52 6.99 -2.94
N ILE A 64 19.04 5.86 -2.43
CA ILE A 64 19.58 4.50 -2.64
C ILE A 64 20.81 4.07 -1.83
N ASP A 65 20.52 3.08 -0.97
CA ASP A 65 21.41 2.00 -0.59
C ASP A 65 21.81 1.24 -1.87
N LYS A 66 23.09 1.30 -2.27
CA LYS A 66 23.59 0.86 -3.60
C LYS A 66 23.26 -0.60 -3.97
N GLU A 67 22.80 -1.40 -3.01
CA GLU A 67 22.44 -2.81 -3.19
C GLU A 67 20.92 -3.05 -3.42
N CYS A 68 20.05 -2.06 -3.17
CA CYS A 68 18.59 -2.24 -3.28
C CYS A 68 17.91 -0.93 -3.72
N ASP A 69 17.68 -0.84 -5.04
CA ASP A 69 16.93 0.25 -5.68
C ASP A 69 15.54 0.45 -5.04
N TRP A 70 14.95 1.63 -5.26
CA TRP A 70 13.59 2.00 -4.82
C TRP A 70 12.55 0.89 -5.04
N LYS A 71 12.59 0.21 -6.19
CA LYS A 71 11.71 -0.91 -6.52
C LYS A 71 11.90 -2.14 -5.60
N CYS A 72 13.15 -2.44 -5.21
CA CYS A 72 13.48 -3.51 -4.26
C CYS A 72 12.96 -3.18 -2.85
N LYS A 73 13.04 -1.90 -2.43
CA LYS A 73 12.42 -1.42 -1.19
C LYS A 73 10.90 -1.59 -1.22
N THR A 74 10.26 -1.33 -2.35
CA THR A 74 8.82 -1.56 -2.53
C THR A 74 8.43 -3.01 -2.33
N LEU A 75 9.10 -3.94 -3.02
CA LEU A 75 8.81 -5.36 -2.91
C LEU A 75 9.00 -5.85 -1.48
N LYS A 76 10.07 -5.41 -0.81
CA LYS A 76 10.32 -5.74 0.60
C LYS A 76 9.19 -5.21 1.49
N LYS A 77 8.78 -3.95 1.32
CA LYS A 77 7.69 -3.36 2.11
C LYS A 77 6.33 -3.98 1.84
N LEU A 78 6.00 -4.29 0.60
CA LEU A 78 4.78 -5.02 0.27
C LEU A 78 4.77 -6.41 0.91
N ARG A 79 5.90 -7.11 0.90
CA ARG A 79 6.02 -8.43 1.55
C ARG A 79 5.91 -8.35 3.07
N GLU A 80 6.58 -7.39 3.69
CA GLU A 80 6.47 -7.14 5.14
C GLU A 80 5.03 -6.82 5.53
N LEU A 81 4.35 -5.99 4.74
CA LEU A 81 2.98 -5.60 5.00
C LEU A 81 2.01 -6.74 4.78
N TRP A 82 2.18 -7.53 3.71
CA TRP A 82 1.40 -8.76 3.50
C TRP A 82 1.56 -9.73 4.66
N ASN A 83 2.76 -9.91 5.20
CA ASN A 83 2.98 -10.74 6.37
C ASN A 83 2.26 -10.21 7.62
N GLN A 84 2.30 -8.89 7.84
CA GLN A 84 1.58 -8.26 8.95
C GLN A 84 0.06 -8.43 8.79
N VAL A 85 -0.47 -8.15 7.61
CA VAL A 85 -1.88 -8.36 7.28
C VAL A 85 -2.23 -9.81 7.52
N LYS A 86 -1.54 -10.77 6.90
CA LYS A 86 -1.78 -12.20 7.09
C LYS A 86 -1.76 -12.60 8.57
N SER A 87 -0.79 -12.14 9.36
CA SER A 87 -0.69 -12.50 10.78
C SER A 87 -1.86 -11.96 11.63
N LYS A 88 -2.34 -10.74 11.33
CA LYS A 88 -3.45 -10.08 12.05
C LYS A 88 -4.82 -10.50 11.53
N PHE A 89 -4.91 -10.81 10.24
CA PHE A 89 -6.15 -11.20 9.58
C PHE A 89 -6.46 -12.68 9.72
N VAL A 90 -5.50 -13.58 9.49
CA VAL A 90 -5.75 -15.03 9.55
C VAL A 90 -6.27 -15.44 10.94
N SER A 91 -5.79 -14.80 12.01
CA SER A 91 -6.24 -15.07 13.37
C SER A 91 -7.69 -14.61 13.63
N LYS A 92 -8.10 -13.45 13.11
CA LYS A 92 -9.48 -12.93 13.27
C LYS A 92 -10.49 -13.53 12.28
N MET A 93 -10.02 -13.95 11.10
CA MET A 93 -10.85 -14.47 10.01
C MET A 93 -11.52 -15.81 10.30
N LYS A 94 -10.84 -16.70 11.05
CA LYS A 94 -11.42 -17.99 11.45
C LYS A 94 -12.70 -17.85 12.26
N GLU A 95 -12.89 -16.70 12.91
CA GLU A 95 -14.06 -16.42 13.74
C GLU A 95 -15.19 -15.72 12.97
N TRP A 96 -14.88 -14.98 11.90
CA TRP A 96 -15.83 -14.08 11.22
C TRP A 96 -16.32 -14.56 9.84
N GLY A 97 -15.83 -15.70 9.34
CA GLY A 97 -16.24 -16.23 8.02
C GLY A 97 -15.87 -15.32 6.84
N ALA A 98 -14.84 -14.49 7.00
CA ALA A 98 -14.48 -13.43 6.05
C ALA A 98 -13.55 -13.91 4.90
N GLU A 99 -13.61 -15.20 4.52
CA GLU A 99 -12.73 -15.82 3.50
C GLU A 99 -12.65 -15.01 2.20
N GLN A 100 -13.78 -14.46 1.75
CA GLN A 100 -13.85 -13.62 0.56
C GLN A 100 -12.99 -12.35 0.70
N THR A 101 -13.00 -11.70 1.86
CA THR A 101 -12.19 -10.50 2.13
C THR A 101 -10.69 -10.83 2.11
N MET A 102 -10.25 -11.97 2.66
CA MET A 102 -8.84 -12.37 2.56
C MET A 102 -8.43 -12.63 1.11
N ASN A 103 -9.29 -13.23 0.30
CA ASN A 103 -9.01 -13.46 -1.11
C ASN A 103 -8.84 -12.14 -1.86
N GLU A 104 -9.70 -11.15 -1.59
CA GLU A 104 -9.59 -9.81 -2.19
C GLU A 104 -8.30 -9.09 -1.79
N ILE A 105 -7.94 -9.15 -0.49
CA ILE A 105 -6.68 -8.61 0.03
C ILE A 105 -5.49 -9.30 -0.67
N SER A 106 -5.45 -10.64 -0.64
CA SER A 106 -4.38 -11.43 -1.25
C SER A 106 -4.22 -11.14 -2.75
N ASN A 107 -5.35 -11.04 -3.47
CA ASN A 107 -5.37 -10.74 -4.89
C ASN A 107 -4.85 -9.32 -5.18
N TRP A 108 -5.20 -8.34 -4.34
CA TRP A 108 -4.64 -6.99 -4.47
C TRP A 108 -3.13 -6.98 -4.26
N PHE A 109 -2.62 -7.58 -3.17
CA PHE A 109 -1.17 -7.67 -2.92
C PHE A 109 -0.43 -8.38 -4.05
N SER A 110 -1.00 -9.47 -4.56
CA SER A 110 -0.39 -10.25 -5.65
C SER A 110 -0.32 -9.43 -6.94
N ARG A 111 -1.38 -8.67 -7.28
CA ARG A 111 -1.38 -7.77 -8.44
C ARG A 111 -0.34 -6.66 -8.32
N GLN A 112 -0.24 -6.01 -7.15
CA GLN A 112 0.78 -4.98 -6.92
C GLN A 112 2.19 -5.57 -7.04
N TYR A 113 2.43 -6.72 -6.40
CA TYR A 113 3.72 -7.40 -6.47
C TYR A 113 4.08 -7.76 -7.92
N GLN A 114 3.14 -8.33 -8.69
CA GLN A 114 3.35 -8.67 -10.10
C GLN A 114 3.59 -7.45 -10.98
N SER A 115 2.83 -6.37 -10.79
CA SER A 115 3.02 -5.13 -11.55
C SER A 115 4.42 -4.55 -11.34
N ILE A 116 4.87 -4.51 -10.09
CA ILE A 116 6.22 -4.04 -9.75
C ILE A 116 7.27 -5.03 -10.26
N ALA A 117 7.06 -6.34 -10.09
CA ALA A 117 7.94 -7.41 -10.61
C ALA A 117 8.12 -7.33 -12.15
N ALA A 118 7.04 -7.06 -12.89
CA ALA A 118 7.08 -6.91 -14.34
C ALA A 118 7.86 -5.65 -14.77
N SER A 119 7.85 -4.59 -13.95
CA SER A 119 8.64 -3.38 -14.20
C SER A 119 10.16 -3.58 -14.09
N PHE A 120 10.63 -4.77 -13.70
CA PHE A 120 12.05 -5.16 -13.72
C PHE A 120 12.43 -6.00 -14.95
N SER A 121 11.46 -6.50 -15.72
CA SER A 121 11.70 -7.39 -16.87
C SER A 121 11.78 -6.67 -18.21
N ASN A 122 11.72 -5.33 -18.21
CA ASN A 122 11.90 -4.44 -19.36
C ASN A 122 13.09 -3.51 -19.17
#